data_AF-A0A2V6XNV3-F1
#
_entry.id   AF-A0A2V6XNV3-F1
#
_cell.length_a   1.000
_cell.length_b   1.000
_cell.length_c   1.000
_cell.angle_alpha   90.00
_cell.angle_beta   90.00
_cell.angle_gamma   90.00
#
_symmetry.space_group_name_H-M   'P 1'
#
loop_
_entity.id
_entity.type
_entity.pdbx_description
1 polymer ?
#
loop_
_entity_poly.entity_id
_entity_poly.type
_entity_poly.pdbx_seq_one_letter_code
_entity_poly.pdbx_strand_id
1 'polypeptide(L)'
;MSDRTSEPERRSSVDRRTFLKRAGAAGAGAVIASRLQAPGSAAAQDATVRPDPPAKRGGTLRYGVHTAPAHFDVHQSGTVANIGAQSPMYDTLLRRSPKDGQTIIPDLAWKWEISPDGKKYTFHLRKGVKFHDGADFTAEDVKATYDRIAHPPKGVVIPRTPLFATVGDIVVVDPHKIEFRLTEPRPKAFMLGAFASGWNIIVRKKTLEENQGNLRQVMAYPGTGPFKHVSRKDKEV
;
A
#
# COMPACT_ATOMS: atom_id res chain seq x y z
N MET A 1 25.45 55.79 -51.16
CA MET A 1 26.66 54.99 -50.97
C MET A 1 26.26 53.69 -50.28
N SER A 2 26.34 52.59 -51.02
CA SER A 2 26.48 51.17 -50.64
C SER A 2 25.71 50.57 -49.45
N ASP A 3 24.70 49.77 -49.77
CA ASP A 3 24.70 48.30 -49.68
C ASP A 3 25.58 47.63 -48.61
N ARG A 4 24.96 46.84 -47.71
CA ARG A 4 25.36 45.45 -47.41
C ARG A 4 24.33 44.72 -46.55
N THR A 5 23.81 43.65 -47.13
CA THR A 5 23.14 42.49 -46.54
C THR A 5 24.03 41.72 -45.54
N SER A 6 23.44 41.10 -44.52
CA SER A 6 23.94 39.83 -43.98
C SER A 6 22.80 39.00 -43.35
N GLU A 7 22.76 37.74 -43.77
CA GLU A 7 21.82 36.65 -43.46
C GLU A 7 21.83 36.17 -41.99
N PRO A 8 20.82 35.39 -41.58
CA PRO A 8 20.79 34.71 -40.29
C PRO A 8 21.74 33.50 -40.22
N GLU A 9 22.44 33.33 -39.09
CA GLU A 9 23.26 32.15 -38.81
C GLU A 9 22.42 30.86 -38.75
N ARG A 10 22.73 29.90 -39.62
CA ARG A 10 22.26 28.51 -39.53
C ARG A 10 22.92 27.82 -38.33
N ARG A 11 22.11 27.44 -37.33
CA ARG A 11 22.51 26.40 -36.37
C ARG A 11 22.58 25.04 -37.08
N SER A 12 23.78 24.50 -37.25
CA SER A 12 23.96 23.14 -37.75
C SER A 12 23.60 22.13 -36.65
N SER A 13 22.51 21.39 -36.84
CA SER A 13 22.18 20.25 -35.99
C SER A 13 23.00 19.04 -36.43
N VAL A 14 23.82 18.49 -35.54
CA VAL A 14 24.50 17.20 -35.79
C VAL A 14 23.44 16.09 -35.74
N ASP A 15 23.28 15.38 -36.87
CA ASP A 15 22.34 14.28 -36.97
C ASP A 15 22.83 13.04 -36.17
N ARG A 16 21.89 12.35 -35.51
CA ARG A 16 22.17 11.20 -34.61
C ARG A 16 22.92 10.07 -35.31
N ARG A 17 22.75 9.90 -36.62
CA ARG A 17 23.47 8.90 -37.42
C ARG A 17 24.96 9.20 -37.56
N THR A 18 25.37 10.47 -37.51
CA THR A 18 26.77 10.89 -37.63
C THR A 18 27.53 10.68 -36.32
N PHE A 19 26.85 10.81 -35.18
CA PHE A 19 27.43 10.51 -33.86
C PHE A 19 27.71 9.01 -33.69
N LEU A 20 26.76 8.14 -34.07
CA LEU A 20 26.90 6.68 -33.89
C LEU A 20 27.97 6.06 -34.81
N LYS A 21 28.27 6.67 -35.96
CA LYS A 21 29.33 6.18 -36.86
C LYS A 21 30.75 6.53 -36.42
N ARG A 22 30.94 7.49 -35.50
CA ARG A 22 32.27 7.93 -35.04
C ARG A 22 32.73 7.28 -33.72
N ALA A 23 31.89 6.49 -33.07
CA ALA A 23 32.24 5.77 -31.83
C ALA A 23 32.85 4.37 -32.09
N GLY A 24 32.97 3.94 -33.34
CA GLY A 24 33.62 2.68 -33.70
C GLY A 24 35.06 2.89 -34.16
N ALA A 25 36.00 2.31 -33.42
CA ALA A 25 37.42 2.07 -33.75
C ALA A 25 38.47 3.12 -33.33
N ALA A 26 38.98 2.97 -32.10
CA ALA A 26 40.39 3.13 -31.69
C ALA A 26 40.53 2.52 -30.27
N GLY A 27 41.44 1.62 -29.93
CA GLY A 27 42.56 1.01 -30.64
C GLY A 27 43.09 -0.19 -29.82
N ALA A 28 43.85 -1.05 -30.49
CA ALA A 28 44.54 -2.19 -29.92
C ALA A 28 45.82 -1.76 -29.17
N GLY A 29 46.20 -2.50 -28.12
CA GLY A 29 47.60 -2.64 -27.69
C GLY A 29 47.93 -2.23 -26.26
N ALA A 30 47.74 -3.15 -25.30
CA ALA A 30 48.65 -3.41 -24.18
C ALA A 30 48.29 -4.74 -23.51
N VAL A 31 49.11 -5.76 -23.74
CA VAL A 31 49.03 -7.04 -23.01
C VAL A 31 49.64 -6.81 -21.63
N ILE A 32 48.79 -6.71 -20.60
CA ILE A 32 49.21 -6.98 -19.22
C ILE A 32 48.55 -8.28 -18.82
N ALA A 33 49.38 -9.31 -18.67
CA ALA A 33 48.99 -10.62 -18.16
C ALA A 33 48.53 -10.49 -16.71
N SER A 34 47.26 -10.13 -16.52
CA SER A 34 46.56 -10.37 -15.28
C SER A 34 46.09 -11.81 -15.33
N ARG A 35 46.64 -12.64 -14.43
CA ARG A 35 46.13 -13.99 -14.19
C ARG A 35 44.65 -13.85 -13.85
N LEU A 36 43.76 -14.18 -14.79
CA LEU A 36 42.38 -14.46 -14.43
C LEU A 36 42.45 -15.67 -13.50
N GLN A 37 42.34 -15.43 -12.20
CA GLN A 37 41.80 -16.45 -11.32
C GLN A 37 40.46 -16.82 -11.94
N ALA A 38 40.33 -18.09 -12.36
CA ALA A 38 39.03 -18.67 -12.64
C ALA A 38 38.09 -18.23 -11.52
N PRO A 39 36.83 -17.84 -11.79
CA PRO A 39 35.89 -17.57 -10.72
C PRO A 39 35.87 -18.83 -9.87
N GLY A 40 36.53 -18.76 -8.71
CA GLY A 40 36.46 -19.82 -7.73
C GLY A 40 34.98 -19.99 -7.51
N SER A 41 34.48 -21.21 -7.72
CA SER A 41 33.08 -21.51 -7.45
C SER A 41 32.79 -20.92 -6.09
N ALA A 42 32.01 -19.84 -6.07
CA ALA A 42 31.43 -19.33 -4.86
C ALA A 42 30.48 -20.46 -4.46
N ALA A 43 31.00 -21.41 -3.70
CA ALA A 43 30.18 -22.33 -2.96
C ALA A 43 29.17 -21.43 -2.27
N ALA A 44 27.90 -21.59 -2.64
CA ALA A 44 26.81 -20.97 -1.92
C ALA A 44 27.11 -21.29 -0.46
N GLN A 45 27.52 -20.28 0.30
CA GLN A 45 27.63 -20.45 1.73
C GLN A 45 26.22 -20.81 2.13
N ASP A 46 26.07 -22.07 2.52
CA ASP A 46 24.85 -22.60 3.07
C ASP A 46 24.54 -21.66 4.23
N ALA A 47 23.65 -20.71 3.95
CA ALA A 47 23.22 -19.72 4.92
C ALA A 47 22.33 -20.51 5.87
N THR A 48 22.98 -21.26 6.75
CA THR A 48 22.36 -21.92 7.89
C THR A 48 21.51 -20.83 8.53
N VAL A 49 20.19 -20.96 8.37
CA VAL A 49 19.22 -20.05 8.95
C VAL A 49 19.41 -20.21 10.45
N ARG A 50 20.24 -19.34 11.03
CA ARG A 50 20.44 -19.31 12.46
C ARG A 50 19.08 -19.00 13.06
N PRO A 51 18.56 -19.83 13.97
CA PRO A 51 17.32 -19.52 14.66
C PRO A 51 17.46 -18.14 15.28
N ASP A 52 16.50 -17.25 15.02
CA ASP A 52 16.48 -15.95 15.67
C ASP A 52 16.51 -16.17 17.20
N PRO A 53 17.28 -15.37 17.94
CA PRO A 53 17.27 -15.44 19.39
C PRO A 53 15.84 -15.24 19.92
N PRO A 54 15.49 -15.81 21.09
CA PRO A 54 14.16 -15.67 21.66
C PRO A 54 13.72 -14.20 21.70
N ALA A 55 12.50 -13.92 21.23
CA ALA A 55 11.97 -12.57 21.19
C ALA A 55 11.95 -11.95 22.60
N LYS A 56 12.71 -10.87 22.80
CA LYS A 56 12.67 -10.10 24.05
C LYS A 56 11.32 -9.39 24.15
N ARG A 57 10.60 -9.59 25.26
CA ARG A 57 9.36 -8.88 25.56
C ARG A 57 9.66 -7.52 26.18
N GLY A 58 8.84 -6.52 25.82
CA GLY A 58 8.98 -5.15 26.29
C GLY A 58 10.06 -4.35 25.55
N GLY A 59 10.02 -3.03 25.74
CA GLY A 59 10.93 -2.08 25.11
C GLY A 59 10.23 -1.09 24.18
N THR A 60 11.01 -0.16 23.63
CA THR A 60 10.54 0.85 22.68
C THR A 60 11.29 0.69 21.38
N LEU A 61 10.57 0.36 20.30
CA LEU A 61 11.10 0.43 18.97
C LEU A 61 11.10 1.90 18.51
N ARG A 62 12.29 2.48 18.37
CA ARG A 62 12.48 3.78 17.70
C ARG A 62 12.78 3.51 16.23
N TYR A 63 11.88 3.92 15.35
CA TYR A 63 12.06 3.77 13.91
C TYR A 63 12.08 5.15 13.24
N GLY A 64 12.98 5.34 12.28
CA GLY A 64 13.06 6.57 11.50
C GLY A 64 12.02 6.59 10.39
N VAL A 65 11.30 7.70 10.26
CA VAL A 65 10.46 7.99 9.09
C VAL A 65 11.16 8.98 8.17
N HIS A 66 11.03 8.78 6.85
CA HIS A 66 11.63 9.67 5.86
C HIS A 66 11.00 11.07 5.89
N THR A 67 9.66 11.16 6.00
CA THR A 67 8.90 12.41 6.08
C THR A 67 7.69 12.25 7.00
N ALA A 68 7.16 13.37 7.51
CA ALA A 68 5.89 13.37 8.23
C ALA A 68 4.71 13.17 7.24
N PRO A 69 3.67 12.42 7.61
CA PRO A 69 2.47 12.30 6.79
C PRO A 69 1.71 13.63 6.75
N ALA A 70 1.18 13.98 5.57
CA ALA A 70 0.45 15.24 5.35
C ALA A 70 -0.92 15.28 6.04
N HIS A 71 -1.50 14.12 6.35
CA HIS A 71 -2.74 13.90 7.08
C HIS A 71 -2.76 12.46 7.60
N PHE A 72 -3.76 12.05 8.39
CA PHE A 72 -3.85 10.68 8.93
C PHE A 72 -4.94 9.81 8.30
N ASP A 73 -5.61 10.30 7.26
CA ASP A 73 -6.51 9.47 6.46
C ASP A 73 -5.73 8.46 5.60
N VAL A 74 -5.68 7.19 6.03
CA VAL A 74 -4.96 6.13 5.32
C VAL A 74 -5.57 5.86 3.94
N HIS A 75 -6.90 5.96 3.80
CA HIS A 75 -7.58 5.69 2.54
C HIS A 75 -7.25 6.74 1.47
N GLN A 76 -7.09 8.00 1.87
CA GLN A 76 -6.75 9.09 0.93
C GLN A 76 -5.24 9.22 0.68
N SER A 77 -4.39 8.53 1.44
CA SER A 77 -2.93 8.61 1.28
C SER A 77 -2.40 7.67 0.19
N GLY A 78 -1.21 7.94 -0.34
CA GLY A 78 -0.45 7.03 -1.21
C GLY A 78 1.02 6.89 -0.82
N THR A 79 1.40 7.31 0.39
CA THR A 79 2.82 7.44 0.78
C THR A 79 3.22 6.50 1.91
N VAL A 80 4.44 5.98 1.85
CA VAL A 80 4.99 5.11 2.90
C VAL A 80 5.04 5.80 4.28
N ALA A 81 5.08 7.13 4.31
CA ALA A 81 5.02 7.93 5.54
C ALA A 81 3.72 7.69 6.33
N ASN A 82 2.58 7.54 5.65
CA ASN A 82 1.31 7.21 6.29
C ASN A 82 1.26 5.74 6.72
N ILE A 83 1.42 4.82 5.76
CA ILE A 83 1.21 3.40 6.03
C ILE A 83 2.21 2.87 7.04
N GLY A 84 3.48 3.30 6.99
CA GLY A 84 4.50 2.87 7.94
C GLY A 84 4.21 3.30 9.39
N ALA A 85 3.72 4.53 9.58
CA ALA A 85 3.40 5.06 10.90
C ALA A 85 2.06 4.55 11.46
N GLN A 86 1.09 4.30 10.58
CA GLN A 86 -0.29 4.05 10.98
C GLN A 86 -0.70 2.58 10.94
N SER A 87 -0.10 1.76 10.07
CA SER A 87 -0.53 0.34 9.92
C SER A 87 -0.59 -0.44 11.23
N PRO A 88 0.36 -0.30 12.18
CA PRO A 88 0.28 -1.05 13.43
C PRO A 88 -0.95 -0.70 14.30
N MET A 89 -1.65 0.38 13.98
CA MET A 89 -2.84 0.82 14.70
C MET A 89 -4.15 0.22 14.17
N TYR A 90 -4.16 -0.31 12.96
CA TYR A 90 -5.39 -0.73 12.30
C TYR A 90 -5.23 -2.12 11.71
N ASP A 91 -6.31 -2.90 11.75
CA ASP A 91 -6.41 -4.14 11.02
C ASP A 91 -7.20 -3.94 9.72
N THR A 92 -7.08 -4.88 8.80
CA THR A 92 -7.80 -4.91 7.53
C THR A 92 -8.81 -6.07 7.51
N LEU A 93 -9.65 -6.16 6.48
CA LEU A 93 -10.62 -7.27 6.39
C LEU A 93 -9.88 -8.62 6.19
N LEU A 94 -8.97 -8.64 5.22
CA LEU A 94 -7.95 -9.67 5.01
C LEU A 94 -6.58 -9.00 5.01
N ARG A 95 -5.48 -9.76 5.07
CA ARG A 95 -4.13 -9.18 4.94
C ARG A 95 -3.19 -10.06 4.15
N ARG A 96 -2.10 -9.46 3.67
CA ARG A 96 -0.97 -10.21 3.11
C ARG A 96 -0.09 -10.74 4.24
N SER A 97 0.38 -11.97 4.07
CA SER A 97 1.28 -12.64 4.99
C SER A 97 2.59 -11.85 5.10
N PRO A 98 3.04 -11.48 6.30
CA PRO A 98 4.32 -10.80 6.46
C PRO A 98 5.51 -11.73 6.19
N LYS A 99 5.29 -13.05 6.06
CA LYS A 99 6.35 -14.02 5.76
C LYS A 99 6.83 -13.93 4.32
N ASP A 100 5.91 -13.66 3.39
CA ASP A 100 6.18 -13.70 1.94
C ASP A 100 5.68 -12.45 1.20
N GLY A 101 4.84 -11.61 1.83
CA GLY A 101 4.23 -10.43 1.23
C GLY A 101 3.16 -10.72 0.18
N GLN A 102 2.86 -11.99 -0.12
CA GLN A 102 2.03 -12.41 -1.25
C GLN A 102 0.79 -13.19 -0.82
N THR A 103 0.96 -14.15 0.09
CA THR A 103 -0.12 -15.03 0.53
C THR A 103 -1.18 -14.22 1.25
N ILE A 104 -2.43 -14.34 0.82
CA ILE A 104 -3.56 -13.69 1.49
C ILE A 104 -4.02 -14.59 2.63
N ILE A 105 -4.10 -14.00 3.83
CA ILE A 105 -4.44 -14.68 5.06
C ILE A 105 -5.55 -13.92 5.81
N PRO A 106 -6.23 -14.60 6.76
CA PRO A 106 -7.24 -13.97 7.57
C PRO A 106 -6.70 -12.80 8.42
N ASP A 107 -7.56 -11.80 8.64
CA ASP A 107 -7.34 -10.72 9.59
C ASP A 107 -8.62 -10.49 10.42
N LEU A 108 -9.35 -9.38 10.27
CA LEU A 108 -10.63 -9.19 10.94
C LEU A 108 -11.72 -10.16 10.44
N ALA A 109 -11.68 -10.55 9.17
CA ALA A 109 -12.38 -11.72 8.69
C ALA A 109 -11.52 -12.97 8.91
N TRP A 110 -12.04 -13.95 9.64
CA TRP A 110 -11.34 -15.21 9.90
C TRP A 110 -11.59 -16.27 8.81
N LYS A 111 -12.67 -16.13 8.05
CA LYS A 111 -13.06 -16.99 6.92
C LYS A 111 -13.80 -16.17 5.86
N TRP A 112 -13.69 -16.59 4.61
CA TRP A 112 -14.52 -16.09 3.52
C TRP A 112 -14.97 -17.20 2.58
N GLU A 113 -16.05 -16.91 1.85
CA GLU A 113 -16.64 -17.77 0.84
C GLU A 113 -16.87 -16.95 -0.42
N ILE A 114 -16.66 -17.56 -1.59
CA ILE A 114 -16.86 -16.93 -2.89
C ILE A 114 -17.88 -17.79 -3.64
N SER A 115 -18.95 -17.17 -4.14
CA SER A 115 -19.95 -17.88 -4.95
C SER A 115 -19.34 -18.47 -6.23
N PRO A 116 -19.94 -19.52 -6.81
CA PRO A 116 -19.45 -20.13 -8.05
C PRO A 116 -19.31 -19.13 -9.21
N ASP A 117 -20.24 -18.17 -9.32
CA ASP A 117 -20.23 -17.12 -10.34
C ASP A 117 -19.23 -15.98 -10.07
N GLY A 118 -18.54 -16.00 -8.92
CA GLY A 118 -17.54 -14.99 -8.54
C GLY A 118 -18.11 -13.61 -8.23
N LYS A 119 -19.44 -13.48 -8.09
CA LYS A 119 -20.12 -12.20 -7.84
C LYS A 119 -20.47 -11.94 -6.38
N LYS A 120 -20.38 -12.93 -5.52
CA LYS A 120 -20.69 -12.80 -4.09
C LYS A 120 -19.51 -13.23 -3.25
N TYR A 121 -19.07 -12.35 -2.35
CA TYR A 121 -18.04 -12.63 -1.35
C TYR A 121 -18.66 -12.49 0.04
N THR A 122 -18.67 -13.58 0.80
CA THR A 122 -19.20 -13.59 2.17
C THR A 122 -18.04 -13.69 3.14
N PHE A 123 -17.94 -12.77 4.08
CA PHE A 123 -16.91 -12.74 5.11
C PHE A 123 -17.50 -13.02 6.48
N HIS A 124 -16.82 -13.87 7.25
CA HIS A 124 -17.13 -14.16 8.65
C HIS A 124 -16.12 -13.43 9.53
N LEU A 125 -16.62 -12.53 10.37
CA LEU A 125 -15.83 -11.60 11.18
C LEU A 125 -15.51 -12.19 12.55
N ARG A 126 -14.37 -11.78 13.12
CA ARG A 126 -14.00 -12.16 14.48
C ARG A 126 -14.95 -11.54 15.48
N LYS A 127 -15.29 -12.30 16.52
CA LYS A 127 -16.11 -11.84 17.65
C LYS A 127 -15.21 -11.27 18.75
N GLY A 128 -15.74 -10.32 19.52
CA GLY A 128 -15.07 -9.75 20.70
C GLY A 128 -13.89 -8.84 20.38
N VAL A 129 -13.70 -8.46 19.11
CA VAL A 129 -12.72 -7.44 18.73
C VAL A 129 -13.23 -6.08 19.18
N LYS A 130 -12.36 -5.28 19.78
CA LYS A 130 -12.66 -3.94 20.25
C LYS A 130 -11.82 -2.93 19.50
N PHE A 131 -12.42 -1.78 19.22
CA PHE A 131 -11.69 -0.58 18.87
C PHE A 131 -10.91 -0.05 20.08
N HIS A 132 -9.89 0.78 19.85
CA HIS A 132 -9.04 1.35 20.91
C HIS A 132 -9.80 2.19 21.95
N ASP A 133 -11.00 2.64 21.62
CA ASP A 133 -11.90 3.38 22.51
C ASP A 133 -12.89 2.47 23.26
N GLY A 134 -12.77 1.15 23.11
CA GLY A 134 -13.60 0.15 23.79
C GLY A 134 -14.89 -0.23 23.06
N ALA A 135 -15.21 0.41 21.93
CA ALA A 135 -16.38 0.04 21.13
C ALA A 135 -16.21 -1.33 20.47
N ASP A 136 -17.31 -2.05 20.27
CA ASP A 136 -17.31 -3.30 19.51
C ASP A 136 -17.04 -3.07 18.02
N PHE A 137 -16.22 -3.95 17.43
CA PHE A 137 -16.10 -4.07 15.98
C PHE A 137 -17.22 -4.95 15.42
N THR A 138 -17.88 -4.49 14.37
CA THR A 138 -18.99 -5.19 13.72
C THR A 138 -18.95 -5.07 12.20
N ALA A 139 -19.83 -5.84 11.53
CA ALA A 139 -20.07 -5.75 10.10
C ALA A 139 -20.50 -4.35 9.63
N GLU A 140 -21.12 -3.54 10.48
CA GLU A 140 -21.48 -2.15 10.17
C GLU A 140 -20.24 -1.28 9.93
N ASP A 141 -19.14 -1.52 10.66
CA ASP A 141 -17.87 -0.81 10.47
C ASP A 141 -17.22 -1.21 9.14
N VAL A 142 -17.28 -2.49 8.79
CA VAL A 142 -16.81 -2.99 7.49
C VAL A 142 -17.63 -2.37 6.37
N LYS A 143 -18.96 -2.38 6.48
CA LYS A 143 -19.85 -1.77 5.49
C LYS A 143 -19.53 -0.28 5.30
N ALA A 144 -19.52 0.51 6.38
CA ALA A 144 -19.23 1.93 6.30
C ALA A 144 -17.84 2.24 5.70
N THR A 145 -16.83 1.44 6.07
CA THR A 145 -15.47 1.53 5.53
C THR A 145 -15.45 1.32 4.02
N TYR A 146 -16.02 0.21 3.54
CA TYR A 146 -15.94 -0.14 2.12
C TYR A 146 -16.94 0.65 1.27
N ASP A 147 -18.10 1.04 1.80
CA ASP A 147 -18.99 1.99 1.13
C ASP A 147 -18.25 3.31 0.88
N ARG A 148 -17.52 3.82 1.87
CA ARG A 148 -16.67 5.01 1.72
C ARG A 148 -15.56 4.82 0.68
N ILE A 149 -14.93 3.64 0.61
CA ILE A 149 -13.87 3.38 -0.38
C ILE A 149 -14.45 3.30 -1.80
N ALA A 150 -15.53 2.56 -1.99
CA ALA A 150 -16.17 2.33 -3.29
C ALA A 150 -16.91 3.57 -3.80
N HIS A 151 -17.52 4.34 -2.88
CA HIS A 151 -18.34 5.51 -3.17
C HIS A 151 -17.93 6.67 -2.25
N PRO A 152 -16.73 7.26 -2.47
CA PRO A 152 -16.25 8.34 -1.61
C PRO A 152 -17.18 9.56 -1.66
N PRO A 153 -17.44 10.22 -0.52
CA PRO A 153 -18.26 11.43 -0.49
C PRO A 153 -17.59 12.58 -1.25
N LYS A 154 -18.38 13.60 -1.60
CA LYS A 154 -17.88 14.77 -2.34
C LYS A 154 -16.67 15.40 -1.63
N GLY A 155 -15.59 15.63 -2.38
CA GLY A 155 -14.35 16.22 -1.86
C GLY A 155 -13.41 15.23 -1.17
N VAL A 156 -13.76 13.94 -1.08
CA VAL A 156 -12.88 12.87 -0.63
C VAL A 156 -12.34 12.11 -1.84
N VAL A 157 -11.02 11.94 -1.92
CA VAL A 157 -10.36 11.23 -3.03
C VAL A 157 -9.59 10.05 -2.48
N ILE A 158 -10.03 8.83 -2.82
CA ILE A 158 -9.42 7.58 -2.37
C ILE A 158 -8.78 6.89 -3.59
N PRO A 159 -7.44 6.78 -3.67
CA PRO A 159 -6.77 6.22 -4.84
C PRO A 159 -7.14 4.76 -5.14
N ARG A 160 -7.70 4.03 -4.17
CA ARG A 160 -8.12 2.63 -4.28
C ARG A 160 -9.58 2.46 -4.71
N THR A 161 -10.37 3.53 -4.86
CA THR A 161 -11.77 3.45 -5.31
C THR A 161 -11.95 2.59 -6.58
N PRO A 162 -11.09 2.69 -7.62
CA PRO A 162 -11.24 1.86 -8.82
C PRO A 162 -11.14 0.35 -8.59
N LEU A 163 -10.52 -0.10 -7.49
CA LEU A 163 -10.43 -1.53 -7.15
C LEU A 163 -11.78 -2.13 -6.78
N PHE A 164 -12.73 -1.30 -6.36
CA PHE A 164 -14.05 -1.70 -5.89
C PHE A 164 -15.17 -1.24 -6.83
N ALA A 165 -14.83 -0.82 -8.06
CA ALA A 165 -15.79 -0.28 -9.03
C ALA A 165 -16.94 -1.24 -9.38
N THR A 166 -16.74 -2.55 -9.20
CA THR A 166 -17.79 -3.56 -9.44
C THR A 166 -18.59 -3.92 -8.20
N VAL A 167 -18.25 -3.42 -7.01
CA VAL A 167 -19.03 -3.64 -5.79
C VAL A 167 -20.31 -2.81 -5.89
N GLY A 168 -21.43 -3.48 -6.19
CA GLY A 168 -22.73 -2.85 -6.33
C GLY A 168 -23.47 -2.71 -5.01
N ASP A 169 -23.28 -3.66 -4.09
CA ASP A 169 -23.94 -3.66 -2.78
C ASP A 169 -23.08 -4.34 -1.72
N ILE A 170 -23.22 -3.87 -0.47
CA ILE A 170 -22.56 -4.44 0.72
C ILE A 170 -23.64 -4.65 1.77
N VAL A 171 -23.94 -5.90 2.06
CA VAL A 171 -25.04 -6.32 2.92
C VAL A 171 -24.50 -6.82 4.26
N VAL A 172 -24.92 -6.17 5.34
CA VAL A 172 -24.75 -6.69 6.70
C VAL A 172 -25.79 -7.79 6.89
N VAL A 173 -25.33 -9.04 6.98
CA VAL A 173 -26.22 -10.19 7.20
C VAL A 173 -26.51 -10.34 8.69
N ASP A 174 -25.47 -10.17 9.51
CA ASP A 174 -25.54 -10.09 10.97
C ASP A 174 -24.28 -9.34 11.48
N PRO A 175 -24.16 -9.02 12.79
CA PRO A 175 -23.03 -8.25 13.30
C PRO A 175 -21.63 -8.82 13.00
N HIS A 176 -21.52 -10.11 12.68
CA HIS A 176 -20.25 -10.78 12.39
C HIS A 176 -20.25 -11.47 11.02
N LYS A 177 -21.18 -11.10 10.13
CA LYS A 177 -21.26 -11.66 8.77
C LYS A 177 -21.66 -10.58 7.78
N ILE A 178 -20.84 -10.43 6.74
CA ILE A 178 -21.02 -9.40 5.72
C ILE A 178 -20.86 -9.99 4.32
N GLU A 179 -21.65 -9.49 3.38
CA GLU A 179 -21.67 -9.93 2.00
C GLU A 179 -21.39 -8.76 1.05
N PHE A 180 -20.42 -8.93 0.17
CA PHE A 180 -20.14 -8.02 -0.94
C PHE A 180 -20.73 -8.62 -2.22
N ARG A 181 -21.57 -7.85 -2.90
CA ARG A 181 -22.23 -8.22 -4.14
C ARG A 181 -21.66 -7.39 -5.28
N LEU A 182 -21.15 -8.07 -6.29
CA LEU A 182 -20.54 -7.47 -7.45
C LEU A 182 -21.54 -7.44 -8.62
N THR A 183 -21.52 -6.36 -9.40
CA THR A 183 -22.31 -6.23 -10.64
C THR A 183 -21.82 -7.19 -11.73
N GLU A 184 -20.51 -7.38 -11.81
CA GLU A 184 -19.82 -8.29 -12.72
C GLU A 184 -18.68 -9.03 -11.99
N PRO A 185 -18.32 -10.27 -12.40
CA PRO A 185 -17.24 -10.97 -11.75
C PRO A 185 -15.89 -10.32 -12.09
N ARG A 186 -14.95 -10.40 -11.14
CA ARG A 186 -13.55 -10.03 -11.34
C ARG A 186 -12.65 -11.22 -10.99
N PRO A 187 -11.41 -11.30 -11.51
CA PRO A 187 -10.49 -12.36 -11.13
C PRO A 187 -10.39 -12.50 -9.61
N LYS A 188 -10.57 -13.71 -9.08
CA LYS A 188 -10.62 -13.95 -7.63
C LYS A 188 -9.39 -13.41 -6.91
N ALA A 189 -8.21 -13.61 -7.48
CA ALA A 189 -6.95 -13.10 -6.94
C ALA A 189 -6.91 -11.57 -6.87
N PHE A 190 -7.52 -10.87 -7.83
CA PHE A 190 -7.63 -9.42 -7.83
C PHE A 190 -8.52 -8.93 -6.67
N MET A 191 -9.72 -9.48 -6.52
CA MET A 191 -10.65 -9.07 -5.46
C MET A 191 -10.09 -9.37 -4.06
N LEU A 192 -9.57 -10.58 -3.86
CA LEU A 192 -8.92 -10.94 -2.60
C LEU A 192 -7.72 -10.01 -2.33
N GLY A 193 -6.93 -9.68 -3.35
CA GLY A 193 -5.82 -8.75 -3.25
C GLY A 193 -6.26 -7.33 -2.86
N ALA A 194 -7.42 -6.87 -3.35
CA ALA A 194 -8.01 -5.59 -2.96
C ALA A 194 -8.48 -5.61 -1.50
N PHE A 195 -9.18 -6.66 -1.06
CA PHE A 195 -9.57 -6.83 0.35
C PHE A 195 -8.36 -6.95 1.29
N ALA A 196 -7.26 -7.52 0.80
CA ALA A 196 -6.02 -7.73 1.56
C ALA A 196 -5.02 -6.56 1.53
N SER A 197 -5.38 -5.45 0.86
CA SER A 197 -4.51 -4.28 0.76
C SER A 197 -4.39 -3.59 2.11
N GLY A 198 -3.15 -3.36 2.58
CA GLY A 198 -2.87 -2.60 3.81
C GLY A 198 -3.35 -1.15 3.81
N TRP A 199 -3.77 -0.64 2.65
CA TRP A 199 -4.39 0.68 2.53
C TRP A 199 -5.89 0.71 2.86
N ASN A 200 -6.54 -0.45 2.92
CA ASN A 200 -7.98 -0.58 3.12
C ASN A 200 -8.26 -1.01 4.57
N ILE A 201 -7.75 -0.20 5.51
CA ILE A 201 -7.92 -0.40 6.95
C ILE A 201 -9.40 -0.32 7.32
N ILE A 202 -9.82 -1.06 8.34
CA ILE A 202 -11.18 -0.89 8.87
C ILE A 202 -11.23 0.33 9.77
N VAL A 203 -12.21 1.20 9.51
CA VAL A 203 -12.48 2.40 10.30
C VAL A 203 -13.83 2.24 10.98
N ARG A 204 -13.91 2.68 12.24
CA ARG A 204 -15.16 2.73 12.99
C ARG A 204 -16.22 3.57 12.26
N LYS A 205 -17.42 3.03 12.09
CA LYS A 205 -18.56 3.71 11.43
C LYS A 205 -18.83 5.09 12.03
N LYS A 206 -18.91 5.17 13.37
CA LYS A 206 -19.13 6.42 14.09
C LYS A 206 -18.10 7.51 13.75
N THR A 207 -16.82 7.14 13.62
CA THR A 207 -15.76 8.08 13.21
C THR A 207 -16.01 8.61 11.81
N LEU A 208 -16.46 7.77 10.88
CA LEU A 208 -16.80 8.22 9.53
C LEU A 208 -18.01 9.16 9.54
N GLU A 209 -19.06 8.84 10.30
CA GLU A 209 -20.28 9.65 10.41
C GLU A 209 -20.00 11.03 11.00
N GLU A 210 -19.31 11.10 12.13
CA GLU A 210 -18.96 12.36 12.82
C GLU A 210 -18.10 13.31 11.97
N ASN A 211 -17.38 12.76 10.98
CA ASN A 211 -16.48 13.52 10.11
C ASN A 211 -16.95 13.57 8.66
N GLN A 212 -18.22 13.20 8.38
CA GLN A 212 -18.81 13.23 7.05
C GLN A 212 -17.97 12.47 6.01
N GLY A 213 -17.31 11.39 6.45
CA GLY A 213 -16.40 10.56 5.66
C GLY A 213 -15.05 11.18 5.31
N ASN A 214 -14.71 12.39 5.78
CA ASN A 214 -13.43 13.02 5.52
C ASN A 214 -12.52 12.98 6.75
N LEU A 215 -11.54 12.07 6.75
CA LEU A 215 -10.62 11.91 7.88
C LEU A 215 -9.31 12.71 7.72
N ARG A 216 -9.17 13.55 6.69
CA ARG A 216 -7.91 14.32 6.48
C ARG A 216 -7.60 15.24 7.65
N GLN A 217 -8.63 15.77 8.29
CA GLN A 217 -8.51 16.68 9.44
C GLN A 217 -8.57 15.95 10.79
N VAL A 218 -8.70 14.62 10.77
CA VAL A 218 -8.77 13.81 11.99
C VAL A 218 -7.39 13.28 12.31
N MET A 219 -6.78 13.81 13.37
CA MET A 219 -5.40 13.50 13.75
C MET A 219 -5.23 12.07 14.25
N ALA A 220 -6.21 11.57 15.01
CA ALA A 220 -6.22 10.22 15.52
C ALA A 220 -7.65 9.72 15.60
N TYR A 221 -7.87 8.47 15.19
CA TYR A 221 -9.13 7.77 15.32
C TYR A 221 -8.86 6.34 15.80
N PRO A 222 -9.81 5.72 16.50
CA PRO A 222 -9.59 4.39 17.07
C PRO A 222 -9.51 3.35 15.96
N GLY A 223 -8.47 2.51 16.02
CA GLY A 223 -8.35 1.30 15.23
C GLY A 223 -8.59 0.06 16.09
N THR A 224 -8.34 -1.11 15.52
CA THR A 224 -8.43 -2.42 16.21
C THR A 224 -7.06 -3.07 16.41
N GLY A 225 -6.01 -2.48 15.84
CA GLY A 225 -4.67 -3.06 15.83
C GLY A 225 -3.95 -2.98 17.18
N PRO A 226 -2.76 -3.61 17.31
CA PRO A 226 -2.06 -3.76 18.58
C PRO A 226 -1.46 -2.47 19.15
N PHE A 227 -1.37 -1.39 18.37
CA PHE A 227 -0.88 -0.08 18.84
C PHE A 227 -1.97 0.97 18.77
N LYS A 228 -1.93 1.97 19.64
CA LYS A 228 -2.83 3.13 19.58
C LYS A 228 -2.02 4.42 19.53
N HIS A 229 -2.58 5.44 18.90
CA HIS A 229 -1.99 6.77 18.94
C HIS A 229 -1.96 7.27 20.39
N VAL A 230 -0.83 7.85 20.79
CA VAL A 230 -0.66 8.47 22.11
C VAL A 230 -0.46 9.98 21.96
N SER A 231 0.52 10.39 21.17
CA SER A 231 0.84 11.79 20.96
C SER A 231 1.56 11.99 19.63
N ARG A 232 1.34 13.16 19.02
CA ARG A 232 2.16 13.69 17.94
C ARG A 232 2.88 14.93 18.46
N LYS A 233 4.18 15.03 18.21
CA LYS A 233 4.95 16.26 18.42
C LYS A 233 5.36 16.77 17.05
N ASP A 234 4.77 17.87 16.62
CA ASP A 234 5.28 18.59 15.46
C ASP A 234 6.61 19.25 15.86
N LYS A 235 7.55 19.36 14.91
CA LYS A 235 8.83 20.00 15.21
C LYS A 235 8.54 21.43 15.68
N GLU A 236 8.92 21.75 16.92
CA GLU A 236 9.19 23.14 17.29
C GLU A 236 10.28 23.63 16.31
N VAL A 237 9.98 24.72 15.63
CA VAL A 237 10.95 25.43 14.77
C VAL A 237 11.91 26.18 15.67
#